data_AF-A0A924NIQ0-F1
#
_entry.id   AF-A0A924NIQ0-F1
#
_cell.length_a   1.000
_cell.length_b   1.000
_cell.length_c   1.000
_cell.angle_alpha   90.00
_cell.angle_beta   90.00
_cell.angle_gamma   90.00
#
_symmetry.space_group_name_H-M   'P 1'
#
loop_
_entity.id
_entity.type
_entity.pdbx_description
1 polymer ?
#
loop_
_entity_poly.entity_id
_entity_poly.type
_entity_poly.pdbx_seq_one_letter_code
_entity_poly.pdbx_strand_id
1 'polypeptide(L)'
;MAGAGAGSGDRRPLDAALVAEAVATYEAEERAGGPGLRLAARLEGTDTAVVDATRTLRLPLTAFLGVGSTVVHAQSRARSPVGP
;
A
#
# COMPACT_ATOMS: atom_id res chain seq x y z
N MET A 1 16.76 30.78 -14.85
CA MET A 1 15.90 29.82 -14.12
C MET A 1 14.98 29.15 -15.12
N ALA A 2 15.26 27.92 -15.53
CA ALA A 2 14.40 27.12 -16.39
C ALA A 2 13.84 25.97 -15.55
N GLY A 3 12.53 25.98 -15.34
CA GLY A 3 11.82 25.00 -14.53
C GLY A 3 11.67 23.65 -15.24
N ALA A 4 11.92 22.60 -14.48
CA ALA A 4 11.39 21.24 -14.59
C ALA A 4 10.78 20.83 -15.94
N GLY A 5 11.58 20.13 -16.76
CA GLY A 5 11.06 19.30 -17.82
C GLY A 5 10.20 18.19 -17.21
N ALA A 6 8.89 18.37 -17.24
CA ALA A 6 7.94 17.29 -17.03
C ALA A 6 8.14 16.29 -18.18
N GLY A 7 8.64 15.10 -17.86
CA GLY A 7 8.63 13.96 -18.78
C GLY A 7 7.18 13.58 -19.06
N SER A 8 6.63 14.15 -20.12
CA SER A 8 5.31 13.86 -20.68
C SER A 8 5.37 12.62 -21.55
N GLY A 9 5.79 11.48 -20.99
CA GLY A 9 5.44 10.21 -21.60
C GLY A 9 4.05 9.83 -21.14
N ASP A 10 3.18 9.40 -22.05
CA ASP A 10 1.82 9.00 -21.73
C ASP A 10 1.85 7.87 -20.71
N ARG A 11 1.52 8.19 -19.46
CA ARG A 11 1.43 7.21 -18.38
C ARG A 11 0.25 6.32 -18.66
N ARG A 12 0.45 5.00 -18.49
CA ARG A 12 -0.65 4.05 -18.63
C ARG A 12 -1.64 4.26 -17.48
N PRO A 13 -2.94 4.41 -17.75
CA PRO A 13 -3.93 4.50 -16.70
C PRO A 13 -3.96 3.19 -15.91
N LEU A 14 -4.10 3.31 -14.59
CA LEU A 14 -4.32 2.17 -13.72
C LEU A 14 -5.81 1.84 -13.70
N ASP A 15 -6.12 0.54 -13.82
CA ASP A 15 -7.46 0.04 -13.60
C ASP A 15 -7.69 -0.19 -12.09
N ALA A 16 -8.69 0.47 -11.54
CA ALA A 16 -9.05 0.35 -10.13
C ALA A 16 -9.41 -1.09 -9.74
N ALA A 17 -10.08 -1.83 -10.63
CA ALA A 17 -10.45 -3.21 -10.39
C ALA A 17 -9.23 -4.11 -10.29
N LEU A 18 -8.26 -3.92 -11.20
CA LEU A 18 -7.02 -4.70 -11.22
C LEU A 18 -6.12 -4.38 -10.02
N VAL A 19 -6.05 -3.11 -9.61
CA VAL A 19 -5.35 -2.72 -8.38
C VAL A 19 -6.00 -3.33 -7.14
N ALA A 20 -7.33 -3.33 -7.06
CA ALA A 20 -8.04 -3.94 -5.94
C ALA A 20 -7.84 -5.47 -5.89
N GLU A 21 -7.88 -6.14 -7.05
CA GLU A 21 -7.64 -7.58 -7.18
C GLU A 21 -6.21 -7.96 -6.77
N ALA A 22 -5.21 -7.20 -7.22
CA ALA A 22 -3.81 -7.42 -6.85
C ALA A 22 -3.59 -7.27 -5.33
N VAL A 23 -4.19 -6.25 -4.71
CA VAL A 23 -4.08 -6.04 -3.25
C VAL A 23 -4.83 -7.11 -2.47
N ALA A 24 -6.01 -7.54 -2.93
CA ALA A 24 -6.75 -8.64 -2.32
C ALA A 24 -5.99 -9.97 -2.39
N THR A 25 -5.29 -10.22 -3.51
CA THR A 25 -4.43 -11.40 -3.69
C THR A 25 -3.28 -11.36 -2.71
N TYR A 26 -2.57 -10.24 -2.62
CA TYR A 26 -1.47 -10.09 -1.66
C TYR A 26 -1.93 -10.22 -0.21
N GLU A 27 -3.09 -9.66 0.16
CA GLU A 27 -3.67 -9.86 1.50
C GLU A 27 -3.95 -11.34 1.78
N ALA A 28 -4.47 -12.09 0.80
CA ALA A 28 -4.76 -13.50 0.94
C ALA A 28 -3.48 -14.35 1.12
N GLU A 29 -2.42 -14.03 0.39
CA GLU A 29 -1.11 -14.68 0.51
C GLU A 29 -0.46 -14.38 1.87
N GLU A 30 -0.43 -13.12 2.29
CA GLU A 30 0.15 -12.70 3.58
C GLU A 30 -0.65 -13.21 4.78
N ARG A 31 -1.95 -13.48 4.63
CA ARG A 31 -2.78 -14.08 5.68
C ARG A 31 -2.23 -15.44 6.12
N ALA A 32 -1.54 -16.17 5.25
CA ALA A 32 -0.85 -17.40 5.60
C ALA A 32 0.41 -17.17 6.45
N GLY A 33 1.10 -16.02 6.28
CA GLY A 33 2.32 -15.65 6.99
C GLY A 33 2.10 -14.86 8.28
N GLY A 34 0.93 -14.26 8.49
CA GLY A 34 0.65 -13.49 9.70
C GLY A 34 -0.81 -13.05 9.86
N PRO A 35 -1.50 -13.47 10.95
CA PRO A 35 -2.87 -13.05 11.19
C PRO A 35 -2.96 -11.54 11.46
N GLY A 36 -4.02 -10.91 10.94
CA GLY A 36 -4.41 -9.53 11.28
C GLY A 36 -3.89 -8.42 10.37
N LEU A 37 -3.29 -8.74 9.21
CA LEU A 37 -3.05 -7.76 8.14
C LEU A 37 -4.38 -7.41 7.46
N ARG A 38 -4.65 -6.12 7.28
CA ARG A 38 -5.74 -5.58 6.47
C ARG A 38 -5.18 -4.58 5.48
N LEU A 39 -5.53 -4.71 4.21
CA LEU A 39 -5.09 -3.82 3.16
C LEU A 39 -6.29 -3.08 2.56
N ALA A 40 -6.09 -1.81 2.24
CA ALA A 40 -7.04 -1.01 1.49
C ALA A 40 -6.30 -0.35 0.33
N ALA A 41 -6.84 -0.50 -0.88
CA ALA A 41 -6.28 0.11 -2.08
C ALA A 41 -7.19 1.21 -2.58
N ARG A 42 -6.60 2.32 -3.04
CA ARG A 42 -7.31 3.40 -3.74
C ARG A 42 -6.45 3.99 -4.84
N LEU A 43 -7.10 4.55 -5.85
CA LEU A 43 -6.42 5.33 -6.86
C LEU A 43 -6.44 6.82 -6.50
N GLU A 44 -5.28 7.45 -6.55
CA GLU A 44 -5.15 8.90 -6.59
C GLU A 44 -4.94 9.32 -8.05
N GLY A 45 -5.94 9.97 -8.64
CA GLY A 45 -5.93 10.28 -10.07
C GLY A 45 -6.11 9.03 -10.94
N THR A 46 -5.48 9.03 -12.12
CA THR A 46 -5.56 7.91 -13.08
C THR A 46 -4.29 7.06 -13.12
N ASP A 47 -3.20 7.49 -12.46
CA ASP A 47 -1.87 6.91 -12.63
C ASP A 47 -1.21 6.50 -11.31
N THR A 48 -1.82 6.74 -10.15
CA THR A 48 -1.19 6.45 -8.85
C THR A 48 -2.08 5.56 -8.00
N ALA A 49 -1.56 4.39 -7.60
CA ALA A 49 -2.18 3.53 -6.61
C ALA A 49 -1.60 3.82 -5.22
N VAL A 50 -2.48 3.96 -4.24
CA VAL A 50 -2.16 4.10 -2.82
C VAL A 50 -2.69 2.87 -2.10
N VAL A 51 -1.82 2.21 -1.33
CA VAL A 51 -2.16 1.04 -0.54
C VAL A 51 -1.89 1.36 0.92
N ASP A 52 -2.95 1.32 1.73
CA ASP A 52 -2.90 1.48 3.18
C ASP A 52 -2.95 0.10 3.83
N ALA A 53 -1.92 -0.23 4.60
CA ALA A 53 -1.78 -1.47 5.32
C ALA A 53 -1.92 -1.22 6.83
N THR A 54 -2.79 -1.99 7.49
CA THR A 54 -2.96 -1.95 8.93
C THR A 54 -2.72 -3.34 9.51
N ARG A 55 -1.88 -3.44 10.55
CA ARG A 55 -1.58 -4.70 11.22
C ARG A 55 -1.52 -4.52 12.73
N THR A 56 -2.23 -5.36 13.46
CA THR A 56 -2.09 -5.43 14.93
C THR A 56 -0.98 -6.40 15.29
N LEU A 57 0.07 -5.90 15.97
CA LEU A 57 1.19 -6.67 16.45
C LEU A 57 1.11 -6.83 17.97
N ARG A 58 1.35 -8.04 18.47
CA ARG A 58 1.63 -8.27 19.89
C ARG A 58 3.13 -8.10 20.11
N LEU A 59 3.51 -7.15 20.95
CA LEU A 59 4.91 -6.90 21.27
C LEU A 59 5.38 -7.92 22.31
N PRO A 60 6.55 -8.57 22.14
CA PRO A 60 7.04 -9.55 23.10
C PRO A 60 7.47 -8.94 24.45
N LEU A 61 7.50 -7.61 24.57
CA LEU A 61 7.91 -6.87 25.77
C LEU A 61 6.74 -6.56 26.73
N THR A 62 5.60 -7.25 26.59
CA THR A 62 4.33 -7.01 27.30
C THR A 62 4.46 -6.90 28.83
N ALA A 63 5.51 -7.46 29.43
CA ALA A 63 5.67 -7.48 30.88
C ALA A 63 6.14 -6.15 31.50
N PHE A 64 6.83 -5.27 30.74
CA PHE A 64 7.47 -4.07 31.33
C PHE A 64 6.72 -2.76 31.09
N LEU A 65 6.00 -2.64 29.96
CA LEU A 65 5.37 -1.37 29.55
C LEU A 65 3.83 -1.36 29.64
N GLY A 66 3.19 -2.48 29.99
CA GLY A 66 1.73 -2.57 30.09
C GLY A 66 0.97 -2.46 28.76
N VAL A 67 1.67 -2.40 27.62
CA VAL A 67 1.07 -2.35 26.28
C VAL A 67 1.08 -3.74 25.67
N GLY A 68 -0.10 -4.37 25.58
CA GLY A 68 -0.26 -5.75 25.09
C GLY A 68 -0.35 -5.90 23.57
N SER A 69 -0.71 -4.84 22.86
CA SER A 69 -0.88 -4.83 21.39
C SER A 69 -0.69 -3.43 20.82
N THR A 70 -0.01 -3.34 19.69
CA THR A 70 0.17 -2.10 18.91
C THR A 70 -0.45 -2.27 17.54
N VAL A 71 -1.13 -1.23 17.05
CA VAL A 71 -1.57 -1.15 15.66
C VAL A 71 -0.52 -0.41 14.86
N VAL A 72 0.02 -1.06 13.83
CA VAL A 72 0.94 -0.45 12.88
C VAL A 72 0.16 -0.10 11.63
N HIS A 73 0.28 1.16 11.20
CA HIS A 73 -0.23 1.65 9.94
C HIS A 73 0.95 1.94 9.02
N ALA A 74 0.91 1.45 7.79
CA ALA A 74 1.86 1.75 6.75
C ALA A 74 1.10 2.17 5.49
N GLN A 75 1.60 3.20 4.81
CA GLN A 75 1.07 3.63 3.52
C GLN A 75 2.17 3.47 2.47
N SER A 76 1.84 2.83 1.36
CA SER A 76 2.68 2.73 0.18
C SER A 76 2.01 3.41 -1.00
N ARG A 77 2.82 4.01 -1.88
CA ARG A 77 2.35 4.66 -3.10
C ARG A 77 3.14 4.14 -4.28
N ALA A 78 2.44 3.67 -5.30
CA ALA A 78 3.02 3.21 -6.55
C ALA A 78 2.45 4.02 -7.71
N ARG A 79 3.32 4.52 -8.58
CA ARG A 79 2.91 5.26 -9.78
C ARG A 79 3.04 4.36 -11.00
N SER A 80 2.10 4.48 -11.92
CA SER A 80 2.09 3.73 -13.17
C SER A 80 3.33 4.05 -14.00
N PRO A 81 3.87 3.05 -14.70
CA PRO A 81 5.02 3.26 -15.56
C PRO A 81 4.66 4.19 -16.71
N VAL A 82 5.65 4.99 -17.12
CA VAL A 82 5.58 5.79 -18.33
C VAL A 82 5.69 4.84 -19.52
N GLY A 83 4.71 4.87 -20.44
CA GLY A 83 4.80 4.11 -21.69
C GLY A 83 5.85 4.71 -22.63
N PRO A 84 6.45 3.91 -23.55
CA PRO A 84 7.22 4.44 -24.66
C PRO A 84 6.33 5.20 -25.66
#